data_AF-A0ABD0N250-F1
#
_entry.id   AF-A0ABD0N250-F1
#
_cell.length_a   1.000
_cell.length_b   1.000
_cell.length_c   1.000
_cell.angle_alpha   90.00
_cell.angle_beta   90.00
_cell.angle_gamma   90.00
#
_symmetry.space_group_name_H-M   'P 1'
#
loop_
_entity.id
_entity.type
_entity.pdbx_description
1 polymer ?
#
loop_
_entity_poly.entity_id
_entity_poly.type
_entity_poly.pdbx_seq_one_letter_code
_entity_poly.pdbx_strand_id
1 'polypeptide(L)' 'AFLFCWTPFFVVHTMRALCEDCYIPSSVTSIVTWLGYVNSAINPIIYTVFNTEFRKFFRKFLPTLPNCC' A
#
# COMPACT_ATOMS: atom_id res chain seq x y z
N ALA A 1 7.47 0.23 1.49
CA ALA A 1 6.12 0.10 0.89
C ALA A 1 6.17 -0.65 -0.43
N PHE A 2 6.91 -0.13 -1.42
CA PHE A 2 6.92 -0.62 -2.81
C PHE A 2 7.05 -2.14 -2.94
N LEU A 3 8.18 -2.72 -2.51
CA LEU A 3 8.42 -4.16 -2.64
C LEU A 3 7.32 -4.98 -1.95
N PHE A 4 7.01 -4.68 -0.69
CA PHE A 4 5.97 -5.39 0.06
C PHE A 4 4.59 -5.37 -0.62
N CYS A 5 4.18 -4.24 -1.20
CA CYS A 5 2.85 -4.11 -1.81
C CYS A 5 2.78 -4.74 -3.21
N TRP A 6 3.89 -4.72 -3.95
CA TRP A 6 3.95 -5.20 -5.33
C TRP A 6 4.39 -6.66 -5.47
N THR A 7 5.17 -7.20 -4.53
CA THR A 7 5.62 -8.60 -4.58
C THR A 7 4.46 -9.60 -4.71
N PRO A 8 3.36 -9.50 -3.92
CA PRO A 8 2.24 -10.43 -4.06
C PRO A 8 1.55 -10.36 -5.43
N PHE A 9 1.46 -9.15 -6.00
CA PHE A 9 0.92 -8.93 -7.34
C PHE A 9 1.78 -9.64 -8.39
N PHE A 10 3.10 -9.44 -8.36
CA PHE A 10 4.02 -10.08 -9.30
C PHE A 10 4.01 -11.60 -9.16
N VAL A 11 4.05 -12.13 -7.93
CA VAL A 11 4.02 -13.57 -7.69
C VAL A 11 2.76 -14.22 -8.26
N VAL A 12 1.57 -13.65 -7.98
CA VAL A 12 0.30 -14.21 -8.47
C VAL A 12 0.22 -14.18 -10.00
N HIS A 13 0.65 -13.08 -10.64
CA HIS A 13 0.60 -12.97 -12.10
C HIS A 13 1.65 -13.85 -12.79
N THR A 14 2.84 -13.99 -12.21
CA THR A 14 3.85 -14.94 -12.71
C THR A 14 3.39 -16.38 -12.54
N MET A 15 2.79 -16.76 -11.41
CA MET A 15 2.21 -18.10 -11.24
C MET A 15 1.13 -18.41 -12.28
N ARG A 16 0.27 -17.42 -12.57
CA ARG A 16 -0.79 -17.55 -13.59
C ARG A 16 -0.24 -17.72 -15.00
N ALA A 17 0.92 -17.13 -15.29
CA ALA A 17 1.61 -17.26 -16.57
C ALA A 17 2.39 -18.59 -16.71
N LEU A 18 2.90 -19.15 -15.59
CA LEU A 18 3.67 -20.39 -15.59
C LEU A 18 2.81 -21.64 -15.43
N CYS A 19 1.58 -21.49 -14.93
CA CYS A 19 0.67 -22.58 -14.66
C CYS A 19 -0.75 -22.19 -15.09
N GLU A 20 -1.14 -22.62 -16.29
CA GLU A 20 -2.48 -22.34 -16.84
C GLU A 20 -3.58 -23.13 -16.12
N ASP A 21 -3.26 -24.33 -15.62
CA ASP A 21 -4.18 -25.21 -14.89
C ASP A 21 -4.33 -24.83 -13.40
N CYS A 22 -3.52 -23.89 -12.90
CA CYS A 22 -3.58 -23.47 -11.51
C CYS A 22 -4.83 -22.63 -11.24
N TYR A 23 -5.72 -23.14 -10.39
CA TYR A 23 -6.88 -22.39 -9.95
C TYR A 23 -6.47 -21.24 -9.01
N ILE A 24 -6.53 -20.01 -9.52
CA ILE A 24 -6.35 -18.79 -8.74
C ILE A 24 -7.72 -18.12 -8.57
N PRO A 25 -8.25 -18.03 -7.34
CA PRO A 25 -9.53 -17.39 -7.09
C PRO A 25 -9.51 -15.92 -7.52
N SER A 26 -10.63 -15.43 -8.07
CA SER A 26 -10.79 -14.01 -8.43
C SER A 26 -10.55 -13.08 -7.25
N SER A 27 -10.98 -13.49 -6.04
CA SER A 27 -10.75 -12.76 -4.79
C SER A 27 -9.25 -12.53 -4.52
N VAL A 28 -8.40 -13.51 -4.81
CA VAL A 28 -6.94 -13.39 -4.61
C VAL A 28 -6.37 -12.34 -5.57
N THR A 29 -6.77 -12.38 -6.84
CA THR A 29 -6.36 -11.36 -7.84
C THR A 29 -6.84 -9.96 -7.43
N SER A 30 -8.07 -9.82 -6.93
CA SER A 30 -8.59 -8.55 -6.44
C SER A 30 -7.78 -8.04 -5.24
N ILE A 31 -7.51 -8.89 -4.24
CA ILE A 31 -6.76 -8.50 -3.04
C ILE A 31 -5.34 -8.02 -3.40
N VAL A 32 -4.60 -8.76 -4.23
CA VAL A 32 -3.23 -8.36 -4.60
C VAL A 32 -3.19 -7.07 -5.43
N THR A 33 -4.24 -6.80 -6.21
CA THR A 33 -4.37 -5.55 -6.97
C THR A 33 -4.66 -4.37 -6.04
N TRP A 34 -5.59 -4.55 -5.09
CA TRP A 34 -5.89 -3.55 -4.06
C TRP A 34 -4.68 -3.26 -3.19
N LEU A 35 -3.87 -4.27 -2.85
CA LEU A 35 -2.62 -4.09 -2.11
C LEU A 35 -1.63 -3.19 -2.87
N GLY A 36 -1.55 -3.32 -4.19
CA GLY A 36 -0.79 -2.42 -5.05
C GLY A 36 -1.26 -0.96 -4.95
N TYR A 37 -2.57 -0.71 -4.88
CA TYR A 37 -3.11 0.64 -4.68
C TYR A 37 -2.80 1.22 -3.30
N VAL A 38 -2.76 0.37 -2.27
CA VAL A 38 -2.42 0.77 -0.90
C VAL A 38 -0.96 1.23 -0.78
N ASN A 39 -0.08 0.88 -1.73
CA ASN A 39 1.33 1.32 -1.76
C ASN A 39 1.50 2.83 -1.58
N SER A 40 0.65 3.64 -2.23
CA SER A 40 0.72 5.09 -2.14
C SER A 40 0.23 5.63 -0.79
N ALA A 41 -0.78 4.98 -0.19
CA ALA A 41 -1.34 5.35 1.11
C ALA A 41 -0.41 4.97 2.29
N ILE A 42 0.40 3.93 2.14
CA ILE A 42 1.37 3.51 3.16
C ILE A 42 2.53 4.51 3.28
N ASN A 43 2.89 5.23 2.21
CA ASN A 43 4.04 6.14 2.24
C ASN A 43 3.93 7.22 3.35
N PRO A 44 2.83 8.01 3.45
CA PRO A 44 2.61 8.92 4.58
C PRO A 44 2.68 8.25 5.96
N ILE A 45 2.20 7.02 6.09
CA ILE A 45 2.23 6.26 7.35
C ILE A 45 3.68 5.91 7.71
N ILE A 46 4.48 5.44 6.76
CA ILE A 46 5.91 5.16 7.00
C ILE A 46 6.64 6.44 7.43
N TYR A 47 6.40 7.56 6.76
CA TYR A 47 7.03 8.82 7.15
C TYR A 47 6.56 9.31 8.52
N THR A 48 5.29 9.15 8.86
CA THR A 48 4.77 9.55 10.18
C THR A 48 5.11 8.56 11.30
N VAL A 49 5.50 7.32 11.03
CA VAL A 49 5.94 6.37 12.07
C VAL A 49 7.44 6.47 12.30
N PHE A 50 8.23 6.44 11.21
CA PHE A 50 9.69 6.30 11.28
C PHE A 50 10.45 7.62 11.21
N ASN A 51 9.85 8.71 10.69
CA ASN A 51 10.52 10.00 10.58
C ASN A 51 10.00 10.99 11.65
N THR A 52 10.84 11.23 12.66
CA THR A 52 10.56 12.12 13.80
C THR A 52 10.35 13.58 13.40
N GLU A 53 10.97 14.06 12.33
CA GLU A 53 10.78 15.43 11.83
C GLU A 53 9.41 15.58 11.15
N PHE A 54 9.01 14.61 10.34
CA PHE A 54 7.65 14.57 9.76
C PHE A 54 6.58 14.49 10.86
N ARG A 55 6.81 13.70 11.92
CA ARG A 55 5.89 13.65 13.08
C ARG A 55 5.73 14.99 13.79
N LYS A 56 6.80 15.76 13.91
CA LYS A 56 6.76 17.10 14.53
C LYS A 56 5.99 18.07 13.63
N PHE A 57 6.23 18.03 12.31
CA PHE A 57 5.50 18.83 11.33
C PHE A 57 3.99 18.52 11.38
N PHE A 58 3.60 17.25 11.26
CA PHE A 58 2.18 16.88 11.32
C PHE A 58 1.52 17.26 12.65
N ARG A 59 2.18 17.05 13.80
CA ARG A 59 1.62 17.47 15.09
C ARG A 59 1.44 18.98 15.23
N LYS A 60 2.29 19.78 14.59
CA LYS A 60 2.19 21.24 14.61
C LYS A 60 1.15 21.77 13.62
N PHE A 61 1.02 21.12 12.45
CA PHE A 61 0.16 21.59 11.36
C PHE A 61 -1.27 21.04 11.37
N LEU A 62 -1.51 19.80 11.84
CA LEU A 62 -2.86 19.22 11.92
C LEU A 62 -3.84 20.08 12.73
N PRO A 63 -3.46 20.61 13.93
CA PRO A 63 -4.35 21.43 14.75
C PRO A 63 -4.59 22.82 14.18
N THR A 64 -3.74 23.28 13.26
CA THR A 64 -3.86 24.58 12.59
C THR A 64 -4.57 24.49 11.24
N LEU A 65 -4.96 23.28 10.80
CA LEU A 65 -5.85 23.18 9.64
C LEU A 65 -7.19 23.83 10.04
N PRO A 66 -7.64 24.88 9.35
CA PRO A 66 -8.99 25.40 9.58
C PRO A 66 -9.96 24.25 9.37
N ASN A 67 -10.96 24.12 10.25
CA ASN A 67 -11.98 23.07 10.28
C ASN A 67 -12.24 22.54 8.86
N CYS A 68 -11.64 21.39 8.53
CA CYS A 68 -12.01 20.69 7.31
C CYS A 68 -13.45 20.24 7.52
N CYS A 69 -14.33 20.74 6.64
CA CYS A 69 -15.76 20.47 6.49
C CYS A 69 -16.43 19.52 7.51
#